data_AF-A0A9N8HUE8-F1
#
_entry.id   AF-A0A9N8HUE8-F1
#
_cell.length_a   1.000
_cell.length_b   1.000
_cell.length_c   1.000
_cell.angle_alpha   90.00
_cell.angle_beta   90.00
_cell.angle_gamma   90.00
#
_symmetry.space_group_name_H-M   'P 1'
#
loop_
_entity.id
_entity.type
_entity.pdbx_description
1 polymer ?
#
loop_
_entity_poly.entity_id
_entity_poly.type
_entity_poly.pdbx_seq_one_letter_code
_entity_poly.pdbx_strand_id
1 'polypeptide(L)'
;MNCTQTEAARKFVLKIRRHENNASSSVFQAILPQLRNTNPIRRRGIAGTIRNCCLETDSAWWFLNEVKIMTPVLYPLAGPEELDLDEKKGLDPDLWLEGPDKVREPDATTRLFLVETLLLLCASGRKSRETIRLARTYVILKWADMVEEEENVSERINECVQFLRRDEQGTPDGSSDMMVSESLQRPNTTSVQITRLDGDDGDYDAVD
;
A
#
# COMPACT_ATOMS: atom_id res chain seq x y z
N MET A 1 9.38 -5.32 23.31
CA MET A 1 7.97 -5.74 23.40
C MET A 1 7.12 -4.72 22.64
N ASN A 2 6.27 -5.14 21.70
CA ASN A 2 5.41 -4.23 20.94
C ASN A 2 4.10 -4.00 21.72
N CYS A 3 3.83 -2.77 22.17
CA CYS A 3 2.66 -2.47 23.01
C CYS A 3 1.32 -2.72 22.29
N THR A 4 1.28 -2.60 20.96
CA THR A 4 0.06 -2.81 20.14
C THR A 4 -0.43 -4.26 20.07
N GLN A 5 0.28 -5.19 20.70
CA GLN A 5 -0.25 -6.52 20.98
C GLN A 5 -1.50 -6.46 21.87
N THR A 6 -1.64 -5.40 22.68
CA THR A 6 -2.83 -5.15 23.50
C THR A 6 -3.86 -4.28 22.78
N GLU A 7 -5.15 -4.56 23.00
CA GLU A 7 -6.25 -3.78 22.44
C GLU A 7 -6.21 -2.30 22.88
N ALA A 8 -5.88 -2.05 24.15
CA ALA A 8 -5.77 -0.69 24.69
C ALA A 8 -4.73 0.15 23.95
N ALA A 9 -3.57 -0.43 23.63
CA ALA A 9 -2.54 0.26 22.86
C ALA A 9 -2.98 0.48 21.40
N ARG A 10 -3.67 -0.48 20.77
CA ARG A 10 -4.23 -0.28 19.42
C ARG A 10 -5.21 0.87 19.40
N LYS A 11 -6.17 0.90 20.33
CA LYS A 11 -7.13 2.00 20.47
C LYS A 11 -6.43 3.35 20.67
N PHE A 12 -5.36 3.39 21.46
CA PHE A 12 -4.57 4.61 21.63
C PHE A 12 -3.91 5.07 20.32
N VAL A 13 -3.28 4.15 19.59
CA VAL A 13 -2.57 4.45 18.34
C VAL A 13 -3.53 4.90 17.23
N LEU A 14 -4.73 4.30 17.18
CA LEU A 14 -5.77 4.60 16.19
C LEU A 14 -6.61 5.83 16.53
N LYS A 15 -6.54 6.33 17.77
CA LYS A 15 -7.33 7.49 18.20
C LYS A 15 -6.96 8.73 17.39
N ILE A 16 -7.94 9.25 16.64
CA ILE A 16 -7.83 10.50 15.90
C ILE A 16 -7.81 11.66 16.90
N ARG A 17 -6.84 12.56 16.74
CA ARG A 17 -6.69 13.78 17.53
C ARG A 17 -6.82 14.99 16.62
N ARG A 18 -7.54 15.99 17.12
CA ARG A 18 -7.66 17.30 16.45
C ARG A 18 -6.44 18.14 16.83
N HIS A 19 -5.72 18.61 15.83
CA HIS A 19 -4.60 19.54 16.00
C HIS A 19 -5.09 20.99 15.93
N GLU A 20 -4.27 21.91 16.44
CA GLU A 20 -4.57 23.35 16.49
C GLU A 20 -4.81 23.95 15.09
N ASN A 21 -4.19 23.38 14.06
CA ASN A 21 -4.37 23.77 12.65
C ASN A 21 -5.63 23.16 11.99
N ASN A 22 -6.59 22.65 12.77
CA ASN A 22 -7.80 21.96 12.30
C ASN A 22 -7.55 20.65 11.53
N ALA A 23 -6.29 20.19 11.40
CA ALA A 23 -5.98 18.87 10.86
C ALA A 23 -6.30 17.79 11.90
N SER A 24 -6.88 16.68 11.46
CA SER A 24 -7.13 15.52 12.32
C SER A 24 -6.19 14.40 11.92
N SER A 25 -5.36 13.93 12.85
CA SER A 25 -4.45 12.80 12.58
C SER A 25 -4.38 11.86 13.77
N SER A 26 -4.10 10.59 13.48
CA SER A 26 -3.83 9.56 14.49
C SER A 26 -2.31 9.40 14.68
N VAL A 27 -1.93 8.79 15.81
CA VAL A 27 -0.53 8.37 16.01
C VAL A 27 -0.13 7.37 14.92
N PHE A 28 -1.06 6.51 14.49
CA PHE A 28 -0.87 5.59 13.37
C PHE A 28 -0.37 6.30 12.09
N GLN A 29 -1.08 7.35 11.66
CA GLN A 29 -0.70 8.11 10.47
C GLN A 29 0.65 8.81 10.64
N ALA A 30 0.97 9.29 11.85
CA ALA A 30 2.24 9.94 12.13
C ALA A 30 3.44 8.97 12.06
N ILE A 31 3.25 7.69 12.41
CA ILE A 31 4.34 6.69 12.41
C ILE A 31 4.45 5.95 11.08
N LEU A 32 3.42 5.94 10.22
CA LEU A 32 3.40 5.21 8.96
C LEU A 32 4.60 5.52 8.02
N PRO A 33 5.07 6.77 7.87
CA PRO A 33 6.25 7.08 7.04
C PRO A 33 7.54 6.39 7.51
N GLN A 34 7.61 5.95 8.77
CA GLN A 34 8.77 5.26 9.32
C GLN A 34 8.96 3.85 8.72
N LEU A 35 8.00 3.35 7.94
CA LEU A 35 8.16 2.13 7.16
C LEU A 35 9.21 2.25 6.04
N ARG A 36 9.56 3.49 5.62
CA ARG A 36 10.66 3.77 4.67
C ARG A 36 11.98 4.14 5.37
N ASN A 37 12.09 3.97 6.69
CA ASN A 37 13.28 4.38 7.45
C ASN A 37 14.50 3.49 7.10
N THR A 38 15.72 4.05 7.07
CA THR A 38 16.95 3.29 6.81
C THR A 38 17.22 2.21 7.87
N ASN A 39 16.74 2.41 9.10
CA ASN A 39 16.91 1.47 10.20
C ASN A 39 15.93 0.28 10.09
N PRO A 40 16.42 -0.95 9.91
CA PRO A 40 15.57 -2.14 9.75
C PRO A 40 14.74 -2.47 10.99
N ILE A 41 15.25 -2.16 12.20
CA ILE A 41 14.52 -2.40 13.46
C ILE A 41 13.28 -1.49 13.53
N ARG A 42 13.40 -0.23 13.06
CA ARG A 42 12.26 0.69 12.99
C ARG A 42 11.22 0.17 12.01
N ARG A 43 11.61 -0.21 10.79
CA ARG A 43 10.69 -0.74 9.78
C ARG A 43 9.95 -1.97 10.30
N ARG A 44 10.66 -2.96 10.87
CA ARG A 44 10.06 -4.15 11.47
C ARG A 44 9.07 -3.83 12.59
N GLY A 45 9.43 -2.89 13.47
CA GLY A 45 8.55 -2.45 14.56
C GLY A 45 7.27 -1.80 14.07
N ILE A 46 7.37 -0.98 13.02
CA ILE A 46 6.22 -0.32 12.39
C ILE A 46 5.35 -1.31 11.62
N ALA A 47 5.94 -2.20 10.83
CA ALA A 47 5.19 -3.26 10.14
C ALA A 47 4.40 -4.14 11.13
N GLY A 48 5.02 -4.54 12.24
CA GLY A 48 4.33 -5.29 13.28
C GLY A 48 3.23 -4.49 13.97
N THR A 49 3.41 -3.17 14.13
CA THR A 49 2.39 -2.27 14.66
C THR A 49 1.20 -2.15 13.71
N ILE A 50 1.46 -2.01 12.41
CA ILE A 50 0.45 -1.96 11.36
C ILE A 50 -0.39 -3.24 11.37
N ARG A 51 0.27 -4.40 11.29
CA ARG A 51 -0.38 -5.71 11.36
C ARG A 51 -1.29 -5.84 12.56
N ASN A 52 -0.80 -5.51 13.75
CA ASN A 52 -1.58 -5.60 14.98
C ASN A 52 -2.79 -4.66 14.93
N CYS A 53 -2.63 -3.42 14.48
CA CYS A 53 -3.72 -2.46 14.33
C CYS A 53 -4.82 -2.93 13.36
N CYS A 54 -4.47 -3.68 12.32
CA CYS A 54 -5.43 -4.26 11.37
C CYS A 54 -6.22 -5.47 11.92
N LEU A 55 -5.96 -5.92 13.15
CA LEU A 55 -6.83 -6.89 13.84
C LEU A 55 -8.19 -6.28 14.23
N GLU A 56 -8.28 -4.95 14.34
CA GLU A 56 -9.54 -4.25 14.59
C GLU A 56 -10.35 -4.14 13.29
N THR A 57 -11.12 -5.18 12.96
CA THR A 57 -11.83 -5.31 11.67
C THR A 57 -12.76 -4.14 11.36
N ASP A 58 -13.37 -3.54 12.37
CA ASP A 58 -14.26 -2.37 12.23
C ASP A 58 -13.54 -1.13 11.69
N SER A 59 -12.20 -1.12 11.74
CA SER A 59 -11.35 -0.03 11.26
C SER A 59 -10.87 -0.23 9.81
N ALA A 60 -11.17 -1.36 9.16
CA ALA A 60 -10.68 -1.68 7.81
C ALA A 60 -11.03 -0.60 6.78
N TRP A 61 -12.27 -0.09 6.82
CA TRP A 61 -12.69 0.99 5.94
C TRP A 61 -11.83 2.25 6.13
N TRP A 62 -11.53 2.61 7.38
CA TRP A 62 -10.71 3.78 7.71
C TRP A 62 -9.27 3.61 7.22
N PHE A 63 -8.65 2.44 7.42
CA PHE A 63 -7.30 2.17 6.90
C PHE A 63 -7.23 2.30 5.37
N LEU A 64 -8.21 1.74 4.67
CA LEU A 64 -8.22 1.72 3.20
C LEU A 64 -8.57 3.09 2.61
N ASN A 65 -9.53 3.81 3.19
CA ASN A 65 -10.11 5.00 2.56
C ASN A 65 -9.60 6.32 3.13
N GLU A 66 -9.33 6.42 4.42
CA GLU A 66 -8.85 7.66 5.05
C GLU A 66 -7.32 7.67 5.15
N VAL A 67 -6.72 6.56 5.57
CA VAL A 67 -5.26 6.44 5.69
C VAL A 67 -4.58 6.16 4.35
N LYS A 68 -5.31 5.58 3.38
CA LYS A 68 -4.76 5.11 2.10
C LYS A 68 -3.56 4.17 2.30
N ILE A 69 -3.74 3.20 3.19
CA ILE A 69 -2.67 2.31 3.67
C ILE A 69 -2.01 1.45 2.57
N MET A 70 -2.67 1.27 1.42
CA MET A 70 -2.21 0.36 0.36
C MET A 70 -0.83 0.71 -0.16
N THR A 71 -0.58 1.94 -0.60
CA THR A 71 0.73 2.34 -1.14
C THR A 71 1.84 2.17 -0.10
N PRO A 72 1.70 2.65 1.16
CA PRO A 72 2.68 2.39 2.20
C PRO A 72 3.00 0.91 2.45
N VAL A 73 1.99 0.02 2.42
CA VAL A 73 2.19 -1.42 2.66
C VAL A 73 2.77 -2.14 1.45
N LEU A 74 2.38 -1.77 0.23
CA LEU A 74 2.86 -2.39 -0.99
C LEU A 74 4.28 -1.94 -1.35
N TYR A 75 4.67 -0.71 -1.01
CA TYR A 75 5.96 -0.15 -1.39
C TYR A 75 7.18 -0.97 -0.92
N PRO A 76 7.25 -1.47 0.33
CA PRO A 76 8.35 -2.34 0.76
C PRO A 76 8.31 -3.72 0.11
N LEU A 77 7.16 -4.17 -0.37
CA LEU A 77 6.99 -5.46 -1.07
C LEU A 77 7.33 -5.37 -2.56
N ALA A 78 7.23 -4.17 -3.15
CA ALA A 78 7.69 -3.89 -4.51
C ALA A 78 9.22 -3.94 -4.60
N GLY A 79 9.72 -4.51 -5.70
CA GLY A 79 11.14 -4.66 -6.00
C GLY A 79 11.52 -4.03 -7.34
N PRO A 80 12.69 -4.40 -7.89
CA PRO A 80 13.25 -3.79 -9.11
C PRO A 80 12.67 -4.37 -10.41
N GLU A 81 11.61 -5.18 -10.35
CA GLU A 81 11.07 -5.86 -11.52
C GLU A 81 10.48 -4.87 -12.54
N GLU A 82 10.78 -5.09 -13.81
CA GLU A 82 10.25 -4.27 -14.89
C GLU A 82 8.77 -4.63 -15.16
N LEU A 83 7.87 -3.75 -14.70
CA LEU A 83 6.44 -3.89 -14.99
C LEU A 83 6.13 -3.42 -16.42
N ASP A 84 5.32 -4.19 -17.13
CA ASP A 84 4.80 -3.79 -18.44
C ASP A 84 3.74 -2.67 -18.32
N LEU A 85 3.27 -2.16 -19.46
CA LEU A 85 2.30 -1.05 -19.48
C LEU A 85 0.94 -1.43 -18.88
N ASP A 86 0.52 -2.68 -19.03
CA ASP A 86 -0.77 -3.15 -18.50
C ASP A 86 -0.69 -3.38 -16.99
N GLU A 87 0.45 -3.87 -16.49
CA GLU A 87 0.76 -4.00 -15.07
C GLU A 87 0.81 -2.64 -14.37
N LYS A 88 1.44 -1.64 -14.99
CA LYS A 88 1.51 -0.25 -14.50
C LYS A 88 0.14 0.43 -14.45
N LYS A 89 -0.79 0.05 -15.33
CA LYS A 89 -2.11 0.70 -15.41
C LYS A 89 -2.88 0.54 -14.10
N GLY A 90 -3.26 1.68 -13.50
CA GLY A 90 -4.00 1.73 -12.23
C GLY A 90 -3.15 1.44 -10.98
N LEU A 91 -1.87 1.14 -11.13
CA LEU A 91 -0.93 1.00 -10.02
C LEU A 91 -0.40 2.38 -9.62
N ASP A 92 -0.22 2.61 -8.32
CA ASP A 92 0.36 3.86 -7.83
C ASP A 92 1.79 4.06 -8.38
N PRO A 93 2.12 5.21 -9.00
CA PRO A 93 3.47 5.51 -9.51
C PRO A 93 4.59 5.28 -8.49
N ASP A 94 4.34 5.54 -7.21
CA ASP A 94 5.32 5.30 -6.13
C ASP A 94 5.82 3.84 -6.09
N LEU A 95 5.06 2.89 -6.64
CA LEU A 95 5.38 1.46 -6.59
C LEU A 95 6.27 0.99 -7.75
N TRP A 96 6.47 1.80 -8.80
CA TRP A 96 7.22 1.38 -9.99
C TRP A 96 8.13 2.45 -10.59
N LEU A 97 8.02 3.72 -10.17
CA LEU A 97 8.79 4.83 -10.75
C LEU A 97 10.30 4.72 -10.48
N GLU A 98 10.71 4.07 -9.38
CA GLU A 98 12.12 3.84 -9.02
C GLU A 98 12.81 2.79 -9.91
N GLY A 99 12.05 1.95 -10.61
CA GLY A 99 12.58 0.93 -11.52
C GLY A 99 13.70 0.08 -10.90
N PRO A 100 14.87 -0.06 -11.57
CA PRO A 100 15.93 -0.97 -11.13
C PRO A 100 16.63 -0.54 -9.83
N ASP A 101 16.54 0.73 -9.43
CA ASP A 101 17.12 1.22 -8.17
C ASP A 101 16.28 0.81 -6.96
N LYS A 102 15.05 0.32 -7.18
CA LYS A 102 14.15 -0.09 -6.11
C LYS A 102 14.66 -1.34 -5.40
N VAL A 103 14.95 -1.21 -4.11
CA VAL A 103 15.27 -2.36 -3.25
C VAL A 103 14.00 -2.81 -2.52
N ARG A 104 13.64 -4.09 -2.70
CA ARG A 104 12.59 -4.76 -1.90
C ARG A 104 13.06 -4.89 -0.45
N GLU A 105 12.14 -4.84 0.50
CA GLU A 105 12.45 -5.00 1.93
C GLU A 105 13.29 -6.26 2.17
N PRO A 106 14.56 -6.13 2.62
CA PRO A 106 15.42 -7.29 2.83
C PRO A 106 14.99 -8.13 4.03
N ASP A 107 14.33 -7.53 5.03
CA ASP A 107 13.91 -8.22 6.23
C ASP A 107 12.65 -9.09 6.03
N ALA A 108 12.83 -10.40 6.02
CA ALA A 108 11.76 -11.39 5.86
C ALA A 108 10.60 -11.21 6.87
N THR A 109 10.92 -10.91 8.13
CA THR A 109 9.88 -10.68 9.15
C THR A 109 9.04 -9.43 8.84
N THR A 110 9.67 -8.36 8.33
CA THR A 110 8.96 -7.17 7.90
C THR A 110 8.05 -7.48 6.71
N ARG A 111 8.55 -8.22 5.70
CA ARG A 111 7.72 -8.67 4.57
C ARG A 111 6.53 -9.49 5.05
N LEU A 112 6.76 -10.47 5.93
CA LEU A 112 5.71 -11.30 6.52
C LEU A 112 4.60 -10.46 7.17
N PHE A 113 4.96 -9.50 8.04
CA PHE A 113 3.98 -8.64 8.71
C PHE A 113 3.16 -7.78 7.73
N LEU A 114 3.77 -7.32 6.65
CA LEU A 114 3.08 -6.54 5.62
C LEU A 114 2.11 -7.42 4.82
N VAL A 115 2.50 -8.64 4.46
CA VAL A 115 1.60 -9.59 3.77
C VAL A 115 0.46 -10.03 4.69
N GLU A 116 0.72 -10.28 5.98
CA GLU A 116 -0.32 -10.56 6.96
C GLU A 116 -1.28 -9.38 7.16
N THR A 117 -0.79 -8.13 7.06
CA THR A 117 -1.64 -6.93 7.05
C THR A 117 -2.62 -6.97 5.88
N LEU A 118 -2.15 -7.30 4.68
CA LEU A 118 -3.00 -7.44 3.49
C LEU A 118 -4.04 -8.55 3.69
N LEU A 119 -3.66 -9.69 4.27
CA LEU A 119 -4.57 -10.79 4.58
C LEU A 119 -5.69 -10.37 5.54
N LEU A 120 -5.35 -9.67 6.62
CA LEU A 120 -6.35 -9.18 7.59
C LEU A 120 -7.34 -8.22 6.93
N LEU A 121 -6.86 -7.32 6.06
CA LEU A 121 -7.72 -6.40 5.34
C LEU A 121 -8.60 -7.14 4.31
N CYS A 122 -8.06 -8.13 3.59
CA CYS A 122 -8.83 -9.01 2.70
C CYS A 122 -9.93 -9.79 3.45
N ALA A 123 -9.61 -10.31 4.63
CA ALA A 123 -10.53 -11.04 5.49
C ALA A 123 -11.64 -10.15 6.08
N SER A 124 -11.40 -8.84 6.21
CA SER A 124 -12.36 -7.88 6.79
C SER A 124 -13.65 -7.71 5.96
N GLY A 125 -13.66 -8.14 4.69
CA GLY A 125 -14.90 -8.24 3.92
C GLY A 125 -14.75 -7.90 2.44
N ARG A 126 -15.85 -8.07 1.71
CA ARG A 126 -15.93 -7.86 0.26
C ARG A 126 -15.44 -6.47 -0.18
N LYS A 127 -15.92 -5.41 0.49
CA LYS A 127 -15.53 -4.03 0.14
C LYS A 127 -14.04 -3.78 0.30
N SER A 128 -13.42 -4.37 1.31
CA SER A 128 -11.97 -4.31 1.48
C SER A 128 -11.25 -4.99 0.34
N ARG A 129 -11.67 -6.21 -0.06
CA ARG A 129 -11.10 -6.91 -1.22
C ARG A 129 -11.27 -6.12 -2.52
N GLU A 130 -12.43 -5.50 -2.74
CA GLU A 130 -12.64 -4.62 -3.89
C GLU A 130 -11.58 -3.50 -3.93
N THR A 131 -11.37 -2.77 -2.83
CA THR A 131 -10.34 -1.73 -2.76
C THR A 131 -8.92 -2.27 -2.97
N ILE A 132 -8.59 -3.42 -2.39
CA ILE A 132 -7.25 -4.03 -2.51
C ILE A 132 -6.98 -4.51 -3.95
N ARG A 133 -7.99 -5.06 -4.65
CA ARG A 133 -7.90 -5.41 -6.07
C ARG A 133 -7.72 -4.16 -6.94
N LEU A 134 -8.46 -3.08 -6.66
CA LEU A 134 -8.33 -1.82 -7.38
C LEU A 134 -6.95 -1.16 -7.18
N ALA A 135 -6.30 -1.38 -6.04
CA ALA A 135 -4.92 -0.97 -5.79
C ALA A 135 -3.87 -1.83 -6.53
N ARG A 136 -4.29 -2.74 -7.42
CA ARG A 136 -3.43 -3.62 -8.23
C ARG A 136 -2.48 -4.50 -7.40
N THR A 137 -2.88 -4.83 -6.16
CA THR A 137 -2.08 -5.60 -5.19
C THR A 137 -1.54 -6.93 -5.73
N TYR A 138 -2.33 -7.64 -6.55
CA TYR A 138 -1.91 -8.90 -7.16
C TYR A 138 -0.62 -8.76 -7.99
N VAL A 139 -0.43 -7.65 -8.70
CA VAL A 139 0.77 -7.39 -9.51
C VAL A 139 2.02 -7.42 -8.64
N ILE A 140 2.00 -6.68 -7.53
CA ILE A 140 3.12 -6.60 -6.59
C ILE A 140 3.38 -7.96 -5.94
N LEU A 141 2.34 -8.63 -5.47
CA LEU A 141 2.47 -9.93 -4.79
C LEU A 141 2.98 -11.03 -5.73
N LYS A 142 2.56 -11.04 -7.00
CA LYS A 142 3.05 -11.99 -8.02
C LYS A 142 4.57 -11.88 -8.17
N TRP A 143 5.07 -10.66 -8.37
CA TRP A 143 6.51 -10.42 -8.54
C TRP A 143 7.31 -10.66 -7.25
N ALA A 144 6.75 -10.31 -6.09
CA ALA A 144 7.36 -10.60 -4.81
C ALA A 144 7.52 -12.12 -4.57
N ASP A 145 6.48 -12.92 -4.85
CA ASP A 145 6.51 -14.38 -4.65
C ASP A 145 7.51 -15.09 -5.56
N MET A 146 7.67 -14.63 -6.81
CA MET A 146 8.60 -15.23 -7.78
C MET A 146 10.06 -15.26 -7.32
N VAL A 147 10.45 -14.38 -6.41
CA VAL A 147 11.82 -14.25 -5.88
C VAL A 147 11.88 -14.41 -4.36
N GLU A 148 10.77 -14.81 -3.73
CA GLU A 148 10.72 -15.02 -2.29
C GLU A 148 11.36 -16.37 -1.93
N GLU A 149 12.35 -16.32 -1.04
CA GLU A 149 13.06 -17.52 -0.57
C GLU A 149 12.48 -18.04 0.75
N GLU A 150 11.74 -17.20 1.47
CA GLU A 150 11.19 -17.52 2.79
C GLU A 150 9.80 -18.15 2.66
N GLU A 151 9.73 -19.46 2.89
CA GLU A 151 8.51 -20.27 2.74
C GLU A 151 7.30 -19.67 3.47
N ASN A 152 7.48 -19.23 4.72
CA ASN A 152 6.41 -18.61 5.50
C ASN A 152 5.85 -17.33 4.85
N VAL A 153 6.70 -16.55 4.16
CA VAL A 153 6.25 -15.34 3.46
C VAL A 153 5.49 -15.74 2.20
N SER A 154 6.04 -16.67 1.40
CA SER A 154 5.40 -17.18 0.18
C SER A 154 4.03 -17.80 0.47
N GLU A 155 3.90 -18.59 1.55
CA GLU A 155 2.60 -19.14 1.97
C GLU A 155 1.55 -18.04 2.20
N ARG A 156 1.92 -16.98 2.94
CA ARG A 156 1.01 -15.86 3.20
C ARG A 156 0.70 -15.07 1.94
N ILE A 157 1.66 -14.94 1.02
CA ILE A 157 1.40 -14.31 -0.29
C ILE A 157 0.36 -15.13 -1.05
N ASN A 158 0.53 -16.45 -1.11
CA ASN A 158 -0.38 -17.36 -1.79
C ASN A 158 -1.81 -17.29 -1.22
N GLU A 159 -1.97 -17.25 0.10
CA GLU A 159 -3.28 -17.04 0.73
C GLU A 159 -3.91 -15.70 0.32
N CYS A 160 -3.10 -14.63 0.28
CA CYS A 160 -3.53 -13.30 -0.14
C CYS A 160 -4.03 -13.31 -1.58
N VAL A 161 -3.26 -13.93 -2.47
CA VAL A 161 -3.60 -14.10 -3.89
C VAL A 161 -4.90 -14.89 -4.03
N GLN A 162 -5.12 -15.94 -3.24
CA GLN A 162 -6.38 -16.68 -3.26
C GLN A 162 -7.58 -15.82 -2.88
N PHE A 163 -7.46 -14.95 -1.87
CA PHE A 163 -8.52 -13.98 -1.54
C PHE A 163 -8.81 -13.02 -2.69
N LEU A 164 -7.77 -12.56 -3.39
CA LEU A 164 -7.91 -11.57 -4.46
C LEU A 164 -8.46 -12.17 -5.75
N ARG A 165 -8.13 -13.42 -6.07
CA ARG A 165 -8.56 -14.08 -7.31
C ARG A 165 -9.96 -14.70 -7.23
N ARG A 166 -10.43 -15.05 -6.03
CA ARG A 166 -11.76 -15.64 -5.86
C ARG A 166 -12.84 -14.60 -6.10
N ASP A 167 -13.88 -15.02 -6.82
CA ASP A 167 -15.11 -14.27 -6.94
C ASP A 167 -15.91 -14.25 -5.64
N GLU A 168 -16.75 -13.23 -5.52
CA GLU A 168 -17.58 -13.03 -4.34
C GLU A 168 -18.80 -13.96 -4.41
N GLN A 169 -19.28 -14.45 -3.27
CA GLN A 169 -20.44 -15.33 -3.27
C GLN A 169 -21.66 -14.63 -3.91
N GLY A 170 -22.28 -15.29 -4.89
CA GLY A 170 -23.45 -14.76 -5.59
C GLY A 170 -23.14 -13.80 -6.75
N THR A 171 -21.88 -13.68 -7.18
CA THR A 171 -21.50 -12.99 -8.42
C THR A 171 -21.17 -13.99 -9.53
N PRO A 172 -21.29 -13.61 -10.82
CA PRO A 172 -20.85 -14.45 -11.94
C PRO A 172 -19.34 -14.72 -11.91
N ASP A 173 -18.92 -15.84 -12.50
CA ASP A 173 -17.51 -16.17 -12.68
C ASP A 173 -16.79 -15.07 -13.46
N GLY A 174 -15.60 -14.68 -12.98
CA GLY A 174 -14.80 -13.60 -13.56
C GLY A 174 -15.22 -12.20 -13.14
N SER A 175 -16.21 -12.05 -12.26
CA SER A 175 -16.68 -10.74 -11.78
C SER A 175 -15.58 -9.86 -11.17
N SER A 176 -14.61 -10.47 -10.49
CA SER A 176 -13.50 -9.77 -9.85
C SER A 176 -12.54 -9.17 -10.88
N ASP A 177 -12.25 -9.91 -11.94
CA ASP A 177 -11.39 -9.45 -13.04
C ASP A 177 -12.10 -8.39 -13.88
N MET A 178 -13.40 -8.59 -14.15
CA MET A 178 -14.24 -7.60 -14.82
C MET A 178 -14.22 -6.26 -14.08
N MET A 179 -14.44 -6.27 -12.76
CA MET A 179 -14.41 -5.06 -11.92
C MET A 179 -13.10 -4.28 -12.08
N VAL A 180 -11.94 -4.96 -12.05
CA VAL A 180 -10.65 -4.32 -12.24
C VAL A 180 -10.55 -3.77 -13.66
N SER A 181 -10.87 -4.56 -14.68
CA SER A 181 -10.78 -4.11 -16.08
C SER A 181 -11.65 -2.89 -16.39
N GLU A 182 -12.88 -2.83 -15.87
CA GLU A 182 -13.78 -1.69 -16.01
C GLU A 182 -13.20 -0.44 -15.33
N SER A 183 -12.58 -0.59 -14.16
CA SER A 183 -11.96 0.53 -13.45
C SER A 183 -10.81 1.15 -14.26
N LEU A 184 -10.04 0.31 -14.97
CA LEU A 184 -8.91 0.74 -15.80
C LEU A 184 -9.35 1.41 -17.10
N GLN A 185 -10.59 1.21 -17.56
CA GLN A 185 -11.12 1.84 -18.77
C GLN A 185 -11.68 3.24 -18.50
N ARG A 186 -12.02 3.56 -17.25
CA ARG A 186 -12.54 4.88 -16.89
C ARG A 186 -11.44 5.93 -17.10
N PRO A 187 -11.69 7.02 -17.83
CA PRO A 187 -10.72 8.10 -17.94
C PRO A 187 -10.48 8.70 -16.56
N ASN A 188 -9.23 8.71 -16.11
CA ASN A 188 -8.82 9.33 -14.84
C ASN A 188 -9.22 10.80 -14.85
N THR A 189 -10.26 11.19 -14.11
CA THR A 189 -10.61 12.61 -13.84
C THR A 189 -9.72 13.22 -12.76
N THR A 190 -8.56 12.62 -12.48
CA THR A 190 -7.56 13.20 -11.58
C THR A 190 -6.60 14.02 -12.42
N SER A 191 -6.89 15.31 -12.53
CA SER A 191 -6.00 16.32 -13.11
C SER A 191 -4.64 16.29 -12.40
N VAL A 192 -3.65 15.66 -13.03
CA VAL A 192 -2.24 15.95 -12.74
C VAL A 192 -2.00 17.35 -13.29
N GLN A 193 -2.06 18.37 -12.43
CA GLN A 193 -1.51 19.67 -12.76
C GLN A 193 0.00 19.49 -12.87
N ILE A 194 0.48 19.20 -14.07
CA ILE A 194 1.87 19.39 -14.42
C ILE A 194 2.09 20.89 -14.39
N THR A 195 2.69 21.40 -13.32
CA THR A 195 3.21 22.77 -13.29
C THR A 195 4.29 22.83 -14.36
N ARG A 196 3.97 23.44 -15.51
CA ARG A 196 5.01 23.87 -16.44
C ARG A 196 5.87 24.88 -15.68
N LEU A 197 7.13 24.52 -15.46
CA LEU A 197 8.16 25.52 -15.19
C LEU A 197 8.32 26.28 -16.49
N ASP A 198 7.60 27.38 -16.64
CA ASP A 198 7.91 28.37 -17.66
C ASP A 198 9.28 28.94 -17.29
N GLY A 199 10.30 28.53 -18.05
CA GLY A 199 11.61 29.17 -18.04
C GLY A 199 11.43 30.58 -18.58
N ASP A 200 11.42 31.54 -17.65
CA ASP A 200 11.66 32.94 -17.94
C ASP A 200 13.13 33.06 -18.37
N ASP A 201 13.37 32.95 -19.67
CA ASP A 201 14.64 33.33 -20.29
C ASP A 201 14.74 34.87 -20.19
N GLY A 202 15.13 35.32 -19.00
CA GLY A 202 15.46 36.70 -18.69
C GLY A 202 16.71 37.11 -19.47
N ASP A 203 16.49 38.01 -20.42
CA ASP A 203 17.43 38.80 -21.20
C ASP A 203 18.62 39.28 -20.34
N TYR A 204 19.81 38.72 -20.56
CA TYR A 204 21.05 39.31 -20.06
C TYR A 204 21.45 40.42 -21.02
N ASP A 205 20.87 41.60 -20.77
CA ASP A 205 21.33 42.85 -21.34
C ASP A 205 22.83 43.04 -21.08
N ALA A 206 23.51 43.39 -22.16
CA ALA A 206 24.90 43.82 -22.16
C ALA A 206 25.13 44.99 -21.20
N VAL A 207 26.16 44.87 -20.37
CA VAL A 207 26.78 46.01 -19.70
C VAL A 207 28.21 46.13 -20.22
N ASP A 208 28.49 47.35 -20.71
CA ASP A 208 29.73 47.85 -21.33
C ASP A 208 31.03 47.46 -20.61
#